data_AF-A0AAD5FPW5-F1
#
_entry.id   AF-A0AAD5FPW5-F1
#
_cell.length_a   1.000
_cell.length_b   1.000
_cell.length_c   1.000
_cell.angle_alpha   90.00
_cell.angle_beta   90.00
_cell.angle_gamma   90.00
#
_symmetry.space_group_name_H-M   'P 1'
#
loop_
_entity.id
_entity.type
_entity.pdbx_description
1 polymer ?
#
loop_
_entity_poly.entity_id
_entity_poly.type
_entity_poly.pdbx_seq_one_letter_code
_entity_poly.pdbx_strand_id
1 'polypeptide(L)'
;RIPKKDPSGQSVILCTGEIERIKNKSRVLTKEEREAALKNQHKALEETLNSAGERKVLIKQADLSRQKNEALSELEVEARERDQYLLEKANALRIEQEDEIKRLNELILGAQCHAVRDAQIKEKQQILSELQKEQDRLDAMMEVERQRALRAQEENDEKHKNQRIQGKMRIIKQIEERQEERMLQNELKEQEGQQMLENLAKLQLEELEAMEKRMEEQRILQQDILKINEETLRAKERRQEEERQADLQAMEYTRNKMLREEEYEAEQKRLKKEKEIEVARMRALQERDRDVKAERDALRARRNQEAAEREWRRKEKEQLMKKLEENETLKAARLKQITHKERMLSIEAGRERAEFERLLRVQQDLIEQEKEKEERHQQQVLRHAEGVRQQVRVREAQAIAQRREMFREGEKLDEEARNRRAYLDEIKQKKLKELREAGLPEKYCSEVERKLHVLSKPLH
;
A
#
# COMPACT_ATOMS: atom_id res chain seq x y z
N ARG A 1 51.46 -36.20 96.70
CA ARG A 1 50.60 -35.54 97.71
C ARG A 1 51.48 -34.58 98.50
N ILE A 2 51.06 -33.31 98.65
CA ILE A 2 51.60 -32.37 99.65
C ILE A 2 50.48 -32.17 100.69
N PRO A 3 50.75 -32.05 102.01
CA PRO A 3 49.71 -31.84 103.01
C PRO A 3 48.91 -30.56 102.75
N LYS A 4 47.60 -30.57 103.02
CA LYS A 4 46.72 -29.38 102.90
C LYS A 4 46.38 -28.71 104.24
N LYS A 5 46.87 -29.25 105.36
CA LYS A 5 46.75 -28.68 106.71
C LYS A 5 48.00 -28.99 107.51
N ASP A 6 48.42 -28.05 108.33
CA ASP A 6 49.55 -28.15 109.25
C ASP A 6 49.02 -28.47 110.68
N PRO A 7 49.70 -29.27 111.51
CA PRO A 7 49.13 -29.71 112.79
C PRO A 7 49.29 -28.69 113.93
N SER A 8 49.96 -27.55 113.70
CA SER A 8 50.21 -26.49 114.69
C SER A 8 49.08 -25.45 114.81
N GLY A 9 48.16 -25.39 113.85
CA GLY A 9 47.06 -24.41 113.80
C GLY A 9 47.46 -22.94 113.53
N GLN A 10 48.76 -22.62 113.49
CA GLN A 10 49.28 -21.25 113.31
C GLN A 10 49.71 -20.93 111.86
N SER A 11 49.61 -21.90 110.95
CA SER A 11 50.09 -21.82 109.56
C SER A 11 49.04 -22.34 108.56
N VAL A 12 48.95 -21.68 107.40
CA VAL A 12 48.02 -22.03 106.32
C VAL A 12 48.78 -22.54 105.10
N ILE A 13 48.64 -23.82 104.76
CA ILE A 13 49.29 -24.42 103.59
C ILE A 13 48.46 -24.10 102.33
N LEU A 14 48.81 -23.01 101.66
CA LEU A 14 48.20 -22.59 100.40
C LEU A 14 48.69 -23.47 99.23
N CYS A 15 47.77 -23.88 98.35
CA CYS A 15 48.12 -24.58 97.10
C CYS A 15 48.80 -23.62 96.11
N THR A 16 49.66 -24.09 95.20
CA THR A 16 50.38 -23.24 94.23
C THR A 16 49.46 -22.31 93.44
N GLY A 17 48.40 -22.85 92.83
CA GLY A 17 47.38 -22.05 92.13
C GLY A 17 46.60 -21.09 93.04
N GLU A 18 46.58 -21.31 94.35
CA GLU A 18 46.00 -20.36 95.31
C GLU A 18 47.00 -19.29 95.75
N ILE A 19 48.29 -19.63 95.87
CA ILE A 19 49.39 -18.65 96.04
C ILE A 19 49.44 -17.73 94.82
N GLU A 20 49.31 -18.26 93.61
CA GLU A 20 49.25 -17.49 92.36
C GLU A 20 47.98 -16.65 92.27
N ARG A 21 46.80 -17.22 92.59
CA ARG A 21 45.54 -16.46 92.67
C ARG A 21 45.63 -15.32 93.70
N ILE A 22 46.29 -15.54 94.83
CA ILE A 22 46.49 -14.52 95.87
C ILE A 22 47.48 -13.46 95.38
N LYS A 23 48.67 -13.85 94.89
CA LYS A 23 49.67 -12.92 94.30
C LYS A 23 49.08 -12.05 93.18
N ASN A 24 48.28 -12.64 92.30
CA ASN A 24 47.65 -11.94 91.18
C ASN A 24 46.48 -11.04 91.63
N LYS A 25 45.81 -11.35 92.74
CA LYS A 25 44.79 -10.46 93.36
C LYS A 25 45.38 -9.40 94.30
N SER A 26 46.55 -9.65 94.90
CA SER A 26 47.27 -8.69 95.74
C SER A 26 48.17 -7.75 94.93
N ARG A 27 48.47 -8.09 93.66
CA ARG A 27 49.04 -7.15 92.69
C ARG A 27 48.03 -6.02 92.46
N VAL A 28 48.26 -4.89 93.14
CA VAL A 28 47.54 -3.65 92.87
C VAL A 28 47.96 -3.17 91.48
N LEU A 29 47.18 -3.55 90.46
CA LEU A 29 47.40 -3.11 89.08
C LEU A 29 47.52 -1.58 89.06
N THR A 30 48.57 -1.07 88.40
CA THR A 30 48.78 0.37 88.22
C THR A 30 47.62 0.98 87.41
N LYS A 31 47.50 2.32 87.39
CA LYS A 31 46.48 2.98 86.54
C LYS A 31 46.61 2.55 85.08
N GLU A 32 47.85 2.52 84.59
CA GLU A 32 48.21 2.11 83.22
C GLU A 32 47.86 0.64 82.96
N GLU A 33 48.14 -0.28 83.89
CA GLU A 33 47.77 -1.71 83.74
C GLU A 33 46.24 -1.91 83.71
N ARG A 34 45.48 -1.16 84.51
CA ARG A 34 44.00 -1.20 84.49
C ARG A 34 43.45 -0.62 83.20
N GLU A 35 43.98 0.51 82.75
CA GLU A 35 43.62 1.09 81.47
C GLU A 35 43.97 0.18 80.29
N ALA A 36 45.13 -0.49 80.31
CA ALA A 36 45.50 -1.47 79.29
C ALA A 36 44.54 -2.67 79.29
N ALA A 37 44.17 -3.19 80.45
CA ALA A 37 43.19 -4.27 80.57
C ALA A 37 41.80 -3.84 80.02
N LEU A 38 41.32 -2.65 80.36
CA LEU A 38 40.05 -2.11 79.84
C LEU A 38 40.12 -1.84 78.33
N LYS A 39 41.21 -1.27 77.82
CA LYS A 39 41.43 -1.04 76.38
C LYS A 39 41.47 -2.36 75.61
N ASN A 40 42.06 -3.42 76.18
CA ASN A 40 42.07 -4.76 75.57
C ASN A 40 40.70 -5.45 75.61
N GLN A 41 39.92 -5.27 76.69
CA GLN A 41 38.53 -5.74 76.75
C GLN A 41 37.63 -5.00 75.75
N HIS A 42 37.79 -3.68 75.61
CA HIS A 42 37.10 -2.89 74.58
C HIS A 42 37.44 -3.38 73.17
N LYS A 43 38.73 -3.57 72.85
CA LYS A 43 39.16 -4.13 71.56
C LYS A 43 38.54 -5.50 71.28
N ALA A 44 38.56 -6.43 72.24
CA ALA A 44 37.94 -7.74 72.07
C ALA A 44 36.40 -7.65 71.86
N LEU A 45 35.72 -6.69 72.49
CA LEU A 45 34.30 -6.42 72.26
C LEU A 45 34.06 -5.78 70.88
N GLU A 46 34.91 -4.84 70.45
CA GLU A 46 34.85 -4.23 69.12
C GLU A 46 35.14 -5.25 68.01
N GLU A 47 36.17 -6.09 68.17
CA GLU A 47 36.49 -7.20 67.27
C GLU A 47 35.33 -8.20 67.15
N THR A 48 34.70 -8.61 68.26
CA THR A 48 33.56 -9.52 68.21
C THR A 48 32.28 -8.88 67.64
N LEU A 49 32.06 -7.58 67.88
CA LEU A 49 30.98 -6.80 67.25
C LEU A 49 31.21 -6.62 65.74
N ASN A 50 32.45 -6.33 65.32
CA ASN A 50 32.83 -6.22 63.91
C ASN A 50 32.66 -7.57 63.20
N SER A 51 33.16 -8.66 63.77
CA SER A 51 32.94 -10.03 63.27
C SER A 51 31.45 -10.41 63.22
N ALA A 52 30.58 -9.83 64.06
CA ALA A 52 29.13 -10.03 63.98
C ALA A 52 28.49 -9.14 62.89
N GLY A 53 28.98 -7.91 62.72
CA GLY A 53 28.59 -6.99 61.65
C GLY A 53 28.91 -7.54 60.26
N GLU A 54 30.12 -8.06 60.05
CA GLU A 54 30.55 -8.71 58.81
C GLU A 54 29.66 -9.91 58.47
N ARG A 55 29.42 -10.81 59.44
CA ARG A 55 28.46 -11.92 59.26
C ARG A 55 27.05 -11.43 58.90
N LYS A 56 26.58 -10.33 59.50
CA LYS A 56 25.28 -9.71 59.18
C LYS A 56 25.25 -9.07 57.78
N VAL A 57 26.38 -8.58 57.27
CA VAL A 57 26.53 -8.08 55.89
C VAL A 57 26.55 -9.25 54.90
N LEU A 58 27.31 -10.31 55.18
CA LEU A 58 27.38 -11.51 54.36
C LEU A 58 26.01 -12.22 54.26
N ILE A 59 25.27 -12.34 55.36
CA ILE A 59 23.89 -12.88 55.35
C ILE A 59 22.98 -12.00 54.48
N LYS A 60 23.03 -10.67 54.62
CA LYS A 60 22.25 -9.77 53.74
C LYS A 60 22.63 -9.88 52.26
N GLN A 61 23.90 -10.11 51.95
CA GLN A 61 24.34 -10.34 50.57
C GLN A 61 23.85 -11.70 50.05
N ALA A 62 23.87 -12.74 50.88
CA ALA A 62 23.28 -14.04 50.58
C ALA A 62 21.76 -13.92 50.33
N ASP A 63 21.01 -13.24 51.20
CA ASP A 63 19.57 -12.99 51.04
C ASP A 63 19.25 -12.21 49.76
N LEU A 64 19.99 -11.13 49.47
CA LEU A 64 19.83 -10.34 48.24
C LEU A 64 20.18 -11.12 46.98
N SER A 65 21.14 -12.05 47.05
CA SER A 65 21.44 -12.95 45.92
C SER A 65 20.42 -14.08 45.79
N ARG A 66 19.88 -14.59 46.90
CA ARG A 66 18.80 -15.58 46.91
C ARG A 66 17.52 -15.00 46.31
N GLN A 67 17.13 -13.78 46.67
CA GLN A 67 15.98 -13.08 46.09
C GLN A 67 16.13 -12.79 44.59
N LYS A 68 17.34 -12.43 44.13
CA LYS A 68 17.62 -12.20 42.70
C LYS A 68 17.63 -13.49 41.87
N ASN A 69 17.93 -14.62 42.51
CA ASN A 69 18.00 -15.93 41.90
C ASN A 69 16.79 -16.81 42.30
N GLU A 70 15.74 -16.22 42.88
CA GLU A 70 14.51 -16.93 43.24
C GLU A 70 13.79 -17.32 41.95
N ALA A 71 13.42 -18.58 41.82
CA ALA A 71 12.78 -19.08 40.61
C ALA A 71 11.39 -18.43 40.47
N LEU A 72 11.08 -18.00 39.25
CA LEU A 72 9.80 -17.36 38.94
C LEU A 72 8.65 -18.32 39.27
N SER A 73 7.60 -17.78 39.89
CA SER A 73 6.36 -18.51 40.08
C SER A 73 5.77 -18.95 38.74
N GLU A 74 5.06 -20.07 38.70
CA GLU A 74 4.42 -20.58 37.46
C GLU A 74 3.50 -19.50 36.83
N LEU A 75 2.83 -18.70 37.66
CA LEU A 75 2.01 -17.56 37.23
C LEU A 75 2.85 -16.41 36.64
N GLU A 76 4.09 -16.21 37.10
CA GLU A 76 5.01 -15.19 36.57
C GLU A 76 5.68 -15.64 35.28
N VAL A 77 5.93 -16.95 35.13
CA VAL A 77 6.37 -17.56 33.85
C VAL A 77 5.25 -17.43 32.82
N GLU A 78 4.03 -17.87 33.15
CA GLU A 78 2.88 -17.79 32.25
C GLU A 78 2.50 -16.33 31.92
N ALA A 79 2.68 -15.38 32.84
CA ALA A 79 2.57 -13.95 32.55
C ALA A 79 3.65 -13.46 31.57
N ARG A 80 4.91 -13.84 31.79
CA ARG A 80 6.02 -13.50 30.88
C ARG A 80 5.85 -14.10 29.47
N GLU A 81 5.35 -15.32 29.37
CA GLU A 81 5.04 -15.95 28.07
C GLU A 81 3.92 -15.22 27.34
N ARG A 82 2.84 -14.83 28.06
CA ARG A 82 1.79 -13.97 27.49
C ARG A 82 2.34 -12.61 27.04
N ASP A 83 3.15 -11.94 27.85
CA ASP A 83 3.75 -10.65 27.52
C ASP A 83 4.71 -10.76 26.33
N GLN A 84 5.53 -11.82 26.25
CA GLN A 84 6.40 -12.11 25.11
C GLN A 84 5.58 -12.34 23.84
N TYR A 85 4.56 -13.20 23.88
CA TYR A 85 3.66 -13.42 22.74
C TYR A 85 2.94 -12.14 22.30
N LEU A 86 2.51 -11.29 23.24
CA LEU A 86 1.90 -9.99 22.92
C LEU A 86 2.90 -9.03 22.26
N LEU A 87 4.16 -8.99 22.74
CA LEU A 87 5.24 -8.19 22.15
C LEU A 87 5.62 -8.71 20.75
N GLU A 88 5.78 -10.02 20.58
CA GLU A 88 6.04 -10.65 19.27
C GLU A 88 4.92 -10.37 18.28
N LYS A 89 3.66 -10.55 18.70
CA LYS A 89 2.48 -10.24 17.88
C LYS A 89 2.38 -8.76 17.53
N ALA A 90 2.69 -7.85 18.46
CA ALA A 90 2.74 -6.42 18.19
C ALA A 90 3.87 -6.07 17.20
N ASN A 91 5.04 -6.70 17.33
CA ASN A 91 6.16 -6.52 16.40
C ASN A 91 5.84 -7.09 15.01
N ALA A 92 5.21 -8.26 14.91
CA ALA A 92 4.72 -8.81 13.66
C ALA A 92 3.70 -7.88 12.99
N LEU A 93 2.72 -7.35 13.74
CA LEU A 93 1.76 -6.37 13.21
C LEU A 93 2.44 -5.06 12.75
N ARG A 94 3.51 -4.60 13.42
CA ARG A 94 4.31 -3.46 12.96
C ARG A 94 5.07 -3.77 11.67
N ILE A 95 5.60 -4.98 11.52
CA ILE A 95 6.25 -5.47 10.29
C ILE A 95 5.26 -5.52 9.12
N GLU A 96 4.03 -6.01 9.34
CA GLU A 96 2.97 -5.99 8.32
C GLU A 96 2.52 -4.57 7.92
N GLN A 97 2.83 -3.56 8.74
CA GLN A 97 2.56 -2.15 8.43
C GLN A 97 3.68 -1.46 7.64
N GLU A 98 4.84 -2.10 7.43
CA GLU A 98 5.90 -1.58 6.56
C GLU A 98 5.48 -1.64 5.08
N ASP A 99 5.61 -0.53 4.35
CA ASP A 99 5.08 -0.42 2.97
C ASP A 99 5.75 -1.39 1.98
N GLU A 100 7.02 -1.76 2.21
CA GLU A 100 7.70 -2.79 1.43
C GLU A 100 7.10 -4.19 1.67
N ILE A 101 6.64 -4.47 2.89
CA ILE A 101 6.01 -5.75 3.25
C ILE A 101 4.56 -5.80 2.75
N LYS A 102 3.82 -4.67 2.78
CA LYS A 102 2.50 -4.55 2.13
C LYS A 102 2.57 -4.86 0.63
N ARG A 103 3.51 -4.25 -0.09
CA ARG A 103 3.73 -4.52 -1.53
C ARG A 103 4.13 -5.98 -1.79
N LEU A 104 4.91 -6.60 -0.91
CA LEU A 104 5.18 -8.04 -0.98
C LEU A 104 3.89 -8.86 -0.77
N ASN A 105 3.05 -8.53 0.21
CA ASN A 105 1.77 -9.21 0.44
C ASN A 105 0.82 -9.10 -0.77
N GLU A 106 0.79 -7.95 -1.46
CA GLU A 106 0.03 -7.76 -2.71
C GLU A 106 0.55 -8.67 -3.84
N LEU A 107 1.88 -8.75 -4.01
CA LEU A 107 2.52 -9.66 -4.98
C LEU A 107 2.26 -11.13 -4.66
N ILE A 108 2.29 -11.50 -3.37
CA ILE A 108 1.98 -12.83 -2.84
C ILE A 108 0.54 -13.22 -3.18
N LEU A 109 -0.43 -12.36 -2.86
CA LEU A 109 -1.84 -12.61 -3.13
C LEU A 109 -2.10 -12.74 -4.63
N GLY A 110 -1.45 -11.91 -5.46
CA GLY A 110 -1.48 -12.03 -6.91
C GLY A 110 -0.94 -13.39 -7.40
N ALA A 111 0.21 -13.83 -6.89
CA ALA A 111 0.81 -15.12 -7.21
C ALA A 111 -0.08 -16.30 -6.82
N GLN A 112 -0.71 -16.25 -5.64
CA GLN A 112 -1.69 -17.25 -5.19
C GLN A 112 -2.92 -17.30 -6.11
N CYS A 113 -3.50 -16.14 -6.45
CA CYS A 113 -4.61 -16.03 -7.40
C CYS A 113 -4.27 -16.59 -8.79
N HIS A 114 -3.04 -16.39 -9.28
CA HIS A 114 -2.57 -16.98 -10.54
C HIS A 114 -2.42 -18.50 -10.46
N ALA A 115 -1.85 -19.03 -9.37
CA ALA A 115 -1.72 -20.48 -9.17
C ALA A 115 -3.09 -21.18 -9.11
N VAL A 116 -4.06 -20.61 -8.38
CA VAL A 116 -5.44 -21.12 -8.32
C VAL A 116 -6.12 -21.06 -9.69
N ARG A 117 -5.96 -19.96 -10.45
CA ARG A 117 -6.52 -19.84 -11.80
C ARG A 117 -5.95 -20.89 -12.76
N ASP A 118 -4.63 -21.09 -12.76
CA ASP A 118 -3.99 -22.06 -13.66
C ASP A 118 -4.31 -23.52 -13.26
N ALA A 119 -4.69 -23.78 -12.00
CA ALA A 119 -5.29 -25.05 -11.58
C ALA A 119 -6.73 -25.21 -12.10
N GLN A 120 -7.60 -24.21 -11.90
CA GLN A 120 -8.99 -24.20 -12.41
C GLN A 120 -9.07 -24.34 -13.94
N ILE A 121 -8.10 -23.80 -14.68
CA ILE A 121 -8.01 -23.96 -16.14
C ILE A 121 -7.74 -25.42 -16.52
N LYS A 122 -6.85 -26.11 -15.81
CA LYS A 122 -6.57 -27.55 -16.03
C LYS A 122 -7.75 -28.43 -15.66
N GLU A 123 -8.37 -28.16 -14.50
CA GLU A 123 -9.58 -28.84 -14.04
C GLU A 123 -10.70 -28.71 -15.08
N LYS A 124 -10.96 -27.49 -15.59
CA LYS A 124 -11.95 -27.26 -16.65
C LYS A 124 -11.60 -28.01 -17.95
N GLN A 125 -10.32 -28.09 -18.32
CA GLN A 125 -9.88 -28.86 -19.50
C GLN A 125 -10.09 -30.37 -19.30
N GLN A 126 -9.83 -30.89 -18.10
CA GLN A 126 -10.09 -32.29 -17.75
C GLN A 126 -11.59 -32.62 -17.84
N ILE A 127 -12.43 -31.83 -17.16
CA ILE A 127 -13.91 -31.95 -17.19
C ILE A 127 -14.45 -31.91 -18.62
N LEU A 128 -13.98 -30.98 -19.46
CA LEU A 128 -14.38 -30.93 -20.87
C LEU A 128 -13.96 -32.20 -21.65
N SER A 129 -12.77 -32.73 -21.40
CA SER A 129 -12.29 -33.95 -22.05
C SER A 129 -13.00 -35.22 -21.56
N GLU A 130 -13.59 -35.20 -20.36
CA GLU A 130 -14.37 -36.30 -19.80
C GLU A 130 -15.82 -36.24 -20.29
N LEU A 131 -16.41 -35.05 -20.32
CA LEU A 131 -17.72 -34.79 -20.92
C LEU A 131 -17.75 -35.20 -22.40
N GLN A 132 -16.71 -34.90 -23.18
CA GLN A 132 -16.59 -35.34 -24.57
C GLN A 132 -16.58 -36.87 -24.70
N LYS A 133 -15.80 -37.58 -23.89
CA LYS A 133 -15.75 -39.06 -23.93
C LYS A 133 -17.09 -39.71 -23.58
N GLU A 134 -17.83 -39.14 -22.63
CA GLU A 134 -19.18 -39.63 -22.28
C GLU A 134 -20.22 -39.25 -23.36
N GLN A 135 -20.06 -38.13 -24.06
CA GLN A 135 -20.84 -37.80 -25.26
C GLN A 135 -20.57 -38.79 -26.41
N ASP A 136 -19.30 -39.01 -26.77
CA ASP A 136 -18.89 -39.99 -27.79
C ASP A 136 -19.44 -41.40 -27.48
N ARG A 137 -19.42 -41.79 -26.21
CA ARG A 137 -19.96 -43.06 -25.70
C ARG A 137 -21.47 -43.14 -25.82
N LEU A 138 -22.20 -42.07 -25.46
CA LEU A 138 -23.66 -42.02 -25.58
C LEU A 138 -24.09 -42.08 -27.06
N ASP A 139 -23.44 -41.30 -27.93
CA ASP A 139 -23.71 -41.32 -29.37
C ASP A 139 -23.44 -42.70 -29.98
N ALA A 140 -22.37 -43.39 -29.55
CA ALA A 140 -22.09 -44.77 -29.95
C ALA A 140 -23.18 -45.76 -29.48
N MET A 141 -23.76 -45.58 -28.29
CA MET A 141 -24.90 -46.40 -27.83
C MET A 141 -26.18 -46.09 -28.62
N MET A 142 -26.47 -44.81 -28.87
CA MET A 142 -27.62 -44.38 -29.68
C MET A 142 -27.55 -44.92 -31.12
N GLU A 143 -26.37 -44.95 -31.73
CA GLU A 143 -26.15 -45.55 -33.06
C GLU A 143 -26.36 -47.08 -33.03
N VAL A 144 -25.92 -47.78 -31.98
CA VAL A 144 -26.18 -49.21 -31.80
C VAL A 144 -27.69 -49.48 -31.63
N GLU A 145 -28.43 -48.64 -30.92
CA GLU A 145 -29.89 -48.76 -30.81
C GLU A 145 -30.60 -48.44 -32.13
N ARG A 146 -30.17 -47.42 -32.86
CA ARG A 146 -30.67 -47.10 -34.21
C ARG A 146 -30.46 -48.28 -35.18
N GLN A 147 -29.29 -48.91 -35.15
CA GLN A 147 -29.02 -50.12 -35.95
C GLN A 147 -29.87 -51.32 -35.54
N ARG A 148 -30.15 -51.52 -34.23
CA ARG A 148 -31.07 -52.56 -33.75
C ARG A 148 -32.50 -52.31 -34.23
N ALA A 149 -32.98 -51.06 -34.16
CA ALA A 149 -34.30 -50.67 -34.62
C ALA A 149 -34.47 -50.91 -36.14
N LEU A 150 -33.47 -50.54 -36.95
CA LEU A 150 -33.48 -50.82 -38.40
C LEU A 150 -33.53 -52.32 -38.70
N ARG A 151 -32.68 -53.15 -38.05
CA ARG A 151 -32.71 -54.61 -38.24
C ARG A 151 -34.06 -55.23 -37.83
N ALA A 152 -34.66 -54.74 -36.74
CA ALA A 152 -35.99 -55.19 -36.31
C ALA A 152 -37.09 -54.78 -37.31
N GLN A 153 -36.95 -53.63 -37.98
CA GLN A 153 -37.84 -53.24 -39.08
C GLN A 153 -37.62 -54.12 -40.32
N GLU A 154 -36.38 -54.32 -40.76
CA GLU A 154 -36.01 -55.19 -41.90
C GLU A 154 -36.56 -56.62 -41.70
N GLU A 155 -36.40 -57.18 -40.50
CA GLU A 155 -36.99 -58.47 -40.13
C GLU A 155 -38.52 -58.48 -40.27
N ASN A 156 -39.20 -57.39 -39.88
CA ASN A 156 -40.66 -57.31 -39.93
C ASN A 156 -41.16 -57.10 -41.36
N ASP A 157 -40.45 -56.32 -42.18
CA ASP A 157 -40.75 -56.18 -43.60
C ASP A 157 -40.52 -57.51 -44.36
N GLU A 158 -39.47 -58.28 -44.04
CA GLU A 158 -39.31 -59.64 -44.55
C GLU A 158 -40.39 -60.60 -44.03
N LYS A 159 -40.83 -60.51 -42.77
CA LYS A 159 -41.99 -61.28 -42.28
C LYS A 159 -43.26 -60.94 -43.08
N HIS A 160 -43.53 -59.66 -43.33
CA HIS A 160 -44.68 -59.21 -44.13
C HIS A 160 -44.57 -59.54 -45.62
N LYS A 161 -43.35 -59.58 -46.18
CA LYS A 161 -43.07 -60.03 -47.55
C LYS A 161 -43.32 -61.54 -47.69
N ASN A 162 -42.84 -62.33 -46.73
CA ASN A 162 -43.10 -63.77 -46.66
C ASN A 162 -44.59 -64.08 -46.46
N GLN A 163 -45.31 -63.33 -45.61
CA GLN A 163 -46.77 -63.41 -45.49
C GLN A 163 -47.47 -63.10 -46.81
N ARG A 164 -47.05 -62.06 -47.54
CA ARG A 164 -47.59 -61.72 -48.87
C ARG A 164 -47.33 -62.82 -49.91
N ILE A 165 -46.15 -63.46 -49.90
CA ILE A 165 -45.83 -64.61 -50.75
C ILE A 165 -46.72 -65.81 -50.40
N GLN A 166 -46.87 -66.16 -49.12
CA GLN A 166 -47.75 -67.25 -48.67
C GLN A 166 -49.23 -66.98 -49.03
N GLY A 167 -49.70 -65.74 -48.88
CA GLY A 167 -51.03 -65.31 -49.32
C GLY A 167 -51.23 -65.49 -50.82
N LYS A 168 -50.27 -65.04 -51.64
CA LYS A 168 -50.28 -65.25 -53.10
C LYS A 168 -50.32 -66.74 -53.45
N MET A 169 -49.51 -67.58 -52.80
CA MET A 169 -49.51 -69.03 -53.03
C MET A 169 -50.86 -69.68 -52.71
N ARG A 170 -51.54 -69.25 -51.62
CA ARG A 170 -52.90 -69.73 -51.31
C ARG A 170 -53.93 -69.30 -52.35
N ILE A 171 -53.85 -68.06 -52.85
CA ILE A 171 -54.75 -67.57 -53.90
C ILE A 171 -54.53 -68.31 -55.22
N ILE A 172 -53.28 -68.62 -55.58
CA ILE A 172 -52.97 -69.44 -56.76
C ILE A 172 -53.62 -70.81 -56.64
N LYS A 173 -53.45 -71.51 -55.50
CA LYS A 173 -54.12 -72.79 -55.26
C LYS A 173 -55.64 -72.70 -55.35
N GLN A 174 -56.25 -71.66 -54.77
CA GLN A 174 -57.70 -71.44 -54.89
C GLN A 174 -58.16 -71.12 -56.33
N ILE A 175 -57.26 -70.69 -57.22
CA ILE A 175 -57.56 -70.53 -58.65
C ILE A 175 -57.40 -71.87 -59.38
N GLU A 176 -56.39 -72.66 -59.04
CA GLU A 176 -56.15 -74.03 -59.55
C GLU A 176 -57.33 -74.95 -59.18
N GLU A 177 -57.67 -75.03 -57.88
CA GLU A 177 -58.83 -75.76 -57.33
C GLU A 177 -60.14 -75.36 -58.04
N ARG A 178 -60.38 -74.06 -58.26
CA ARG A 178 -61.57 -73.56 -58.98
C ARG A 178 -61.52 -73.76 -60.49
N GLN A 179 -60.35 -73.98 -61.08
CA GLN A 179 -60.22 -74.37 -62.48
C GLN A 179 -60.55 -75.86 -62.63
N GLU A 180 -60.05 -76.71 -61.73
CA GLU A 180 -60.42 -78.13 -61.64
C GLU A 180 -61.93 -78.30 -61.43
N GLU A 181 -62.55 -77.59 -60.47
CA GLU A 181 -64.01 -77.58 -60.27
C GLU A 181 -64.77 -77.17 -61.55
N ARG A 182 -64.27 -76.19 -62.32
CA ARG A 182 -64.90 -75.77 -63.58
C ARG A 182 -64.73 -76.79 -64.70
N MET A 183 -63.59 -77.46 -64.79
CA MET A 183 -63.39 -78.54 -65.75
C MET A 183 -64.37 -79.68 -65.47
N LEU A 184 -64.46 -80.13 -64.22
CA LEU A 184 -65.44 -81.14 -63.78
C LEU A 184 -66.90 -80.70 -64.05
N GLN A 185 -67.25 -79.43 -63.79
CA GLN A 185 -68.59 -78.91 -64.12
C GLN A 185 -68.85 -78.80 -65.63
N ASN A 186 -67.82 -78.61 -66.45
CA ASN A 186 -67.97 -78.61 -67.91
C ASN A 186 -68.09 -80.04 -68.45
N GLU A 187 -67.30 -80.98 -67.95
CA GLU A 187 -67.41 -82.41 -68.26
C GLU A 187 -68.81 -82.96 -67.91
N LEU A 188 -69.36 -82.58 -66.75
CA LEU A 188 -70.74 -82.91 -66.37
C LEU A 188 -71.76 -82.29 -67.34
N LYS A 189 -71.61 -81.02 -67.74
CA LYS A 189 -72.49 -80.37 -68.73
C LYS A 189 -72.35 -80.96 -70.13
N GLU A 190 -71.18 -81.46 -70.51
CA GLU A 190 -70.98 -82.18 -71.77
C GLU A 190 -71.66 -83.55 -71.72
N GLN A 191 -71.64 -84.26 -70.59
CA GLN A 191 -72.42 -85.49 -70.38
C GLN A 191 -73.93 -85.24 -70.38
N GLU A 192 -74.41 -84.21 -69.66
CA GLU A 192 -75.81 -83.76 -69.70
C GLU A 192 -76.22 -83.32 -71.11
N GLY A 193 -75.33 -82.63 -71.84
CA GLY A 193 -75.52 -82.20 -73.22
C GLY A 193 -75.57 -83.35 -74.21
N GLN A 194 -74.75 -84.39 -74.03
CA GLN A 194 -74.81 -85.63 -74.82
C GLN A 194 -76.13 -86.36 -74.56
N GLN A 195 -76.55 -86.51 -73.30
CA GLN A 195 -77.85 -87.10 -72.95
C GLN A 195 -79.02 -86.27 -73.49
N MET A 196 -78.90 -84.93 -73.48
CA MET A 196 -79.88 -84.03 -74.09
C MET A 196 -79.93 -84.24 -75.61
N LEU A 197 -78.79 -84.37 -76.30
CA LEU A 197 -78.73 -84.63 -77.74
C LEU A 197 -79.30 -86.00 -78.11
N GLU A 198 -79.05 -87.05 -77.32
CA GLU A 198 -79.70 -88.36 -77.50
C GLU A 198 -81.22 -88.28 -77.34
N ASN A 199 -81.70 -87.50 -76.37
CA ASN A 199 -83.13 -87.31 -76.16
C ASN A 199 -83.76 -86.39 -77.22
N LEU A 200 -83.02 -85.39 -77.71
CA LEU A 200 -83.43 -84.55 -78.83
C LEU A 200 -83.48 -85.36 -80.13
N ALA A 201 -82.57 -86.31 -80.36
CA ALA A 201 -82.60 -87.20 -81.52
C ALA A 201 -83.83 -88.14 -81.50
N LYS A 202 -84.24 -88.63 -80.32
CA LYS A 202 -85.50 -89.37 -80.14
C LYS A 202 -86.70 -88.48 -80.45
N LEU A 203 -86.75 -87.29 -79.85
CA LEU A 203 -87.80 -86.29 -80.09
C LEU A 203 -87.86 -85.82 -81.55
N GLN A 204 -86.73 -85.71 -82.26
CA GLN A 204 -86.70 -85.37 -83.69
C GLN A 204 -87.24 -86.48 -84.57
N LEU A 205 -87.13 -87.75 -84.15
CA LEU A 205 -87.78 -88.87 -84.81
C LEU A 205 -89.31 -88.76 -84.65
N GLU A 206 -89.78 -88.49 -83.42
CA GLU A 206 -91.19 -88.24 -83.10
C GLU A 206 -91.74 -86.95 -83.77
N GLU A 207 -90.92 -85.91 -83.90
CA GLU A 207 -91.28 -84.66 -84.60
C GLU A 207 -91.31 -84.83 -86.12
N LEU A 208 -90.50 -85.69 -86.73
CA LEU A 208 -90.66 -86.05 -88.14
C LEU A 208 -92.01 -86.73 -88.37
N GLU A 209 -92.35 -87.72 -87.53
CA GLU A 209 -93.68 -88.35 -87.54
C GLU A 209 -94.82 -87.33 -87.30
N ALA A 210 -94.58 -86.22 -86.60
CA ALA A 210 -95.57 -85.15 -86.38
C ALA A 210 -95.58 -84.07 -87.47
N MET A 211 -94.47 -83.80 -88.14
CA MET A 211 -94.37 -82.82 -89.22
C MET A 211 -94.98 -83.34 -90.52
N GLU A 212 -94.93 -84.65 -90.77
CA GLU A 212 -95.77 -85.31 -91.79
C GLU A 212 -97.26 -85.02 -91.56
N LYS A 213 -97.71 -84.92 -90.30
CA LYS A 213 -99.10 -84.58 -89.96
C LYS A 213 -99.40 -83.07 -90.10
N ARG A 214 -98.44 -82.19 -89.79
CA ARG A 214 -98.61 -80.71 -89.85
C ARG A 214 -98.51 -80.11 -91.24
N MET A 215 -97.76 -80.72 -92.17
CA MET A 215 -97.70 -80.26 -93.57
C MET A 215 -99.08 -80.33 -94.24
N GLU A 216 -99.91 -81.28 -93.81
CA GLU A 216 -101.32 -81.41 -94.20
C GLU A 216 -102.18 -80.21 -93.75
N GLU A 217 -101.83 -79.58 -92.62
CA GLU A 217 -102.57 -78.47 -91.99
C GLU A 217 -102.11 -77.09 -92.48
N GLN A 218 -100.81 -76.84 -92.59
CA GLN A 218 -100.29 -75.47 -92.73
C GLN A 218 -100.59 -74.83 -94.10
N ARG A 219 -101.02 -75.64 -95.08
CA ARG A 219 -101.43 -75.23 -96.44
C ARG A 219 -102.68 -74.32 -96.48
N ILE A 220 -103.23 -73.96 -95.33
CA ILE A 220 -104.55 -73.32 -95.17
C ILE A 220 -104.48 -71.81 -94.82
N LEU A 221 -103.35 -71.28 -94.32
CA LEU A 221 -103.35 -70.01 -93.54
C LEU A 221 -102.80 -68.72 -94.23
N GLN A 222 -101.89 -68.81 -95.19
CA GLN A 222 -100.81 -67.79 -95.38
C GLN A 222 -101.15 -66.50 -96.18
N GLN A 223 -102.36 -65.91 -96.08
CA GLN A 223 -102.90 -65.04 -97.16
C GLN A 223 -103.09 -63.50 -96.90
N ASP A 224 -102.55 -62.84 -95.86
CA ASP A 224 -103.01 -61.46 -95.47
C ASP A 224 -102.02 -60.27 -95.31
N ILE A 225 -100.84 -60.45 -94.69
CA ILE A 225 -100.44 -59.56 -93.57
C ILE A 225 -99.92 -58.11 -93.87
N LEU A 226 -99.32 -57.81 -95.03
CA LEU A 226 -98.30 -56.75 -95.18
C LEU A 226 -98.76 -55.26 -95.07
N LYS A 227 -98.97 -54.73 -93.85
CA LYS A 227 -99.53 -53.38 -93.56
C LYS A 227 -98.88 -52.66 -92.35
N ILE A 228 -98.00 -51.64 -92.52
CA ILE A 228 -97.37 -50.85 -91.42
C ILE A 228 -97.14 -49.34 -91.79
N ASN A 229 -96.20 -48.61 -91.13
CA ASN A 229 -96.10 -47.12 -91.07
C ASN A 229 -94.64 -46.61 -90.86
N GLU A 230 -94.35 -45.31 -91.10
CA GLU A 230 -93.01 -44.68 -91.13
C GLU A 230 -92.88 -43.29 -90.40
N GLU A 231 -91.78 -42.55 -90.66
CA GLU A 231 -91.60 -41.06 -90.61
C GLU A 231 -90.77 -40.36 -89.48
N THR A 232 -91.39 -39.87 -88.40
CA THR A 232 -91.09 -38.53 -87.83
C THR A 232 -89.75 -38.29 -87.07
N LEU A 233 -88.97 -37.27 -87.50
CA LEU A 233 -87.84 -36.65 -86.78
C LEU A 233 -87.62 -35.14 -87.14
N ARG A 234 -87.24 -34.25 -86.20
CA ARG A 234 -87.10 -32.77 -86.39
C ARG A 234 -85.97 -32.10 -85.55
N ALA A 235 -85.86 -30.76 -85.61
CA ALA A 235 -84.74 -29.87 -85.19
C ALA A 235 -84.57 -29.58 -83.66
N LYS A 236 -83.56 -28.77 -83.23
CA LYS A 236 -82.95 -28.92 -81.87
C LYS A 236 -82.07 -27.81 -81.21
N GLU A 237 -81.69 -26.69 -81.84
CA GLU A 237 -80.31 -26.13 -81.66
C GLU A 237 -80.01 -24.93 -80.69
N ARG A 238 -80.07 -23.66 -81.15
CA ARG A 238 -79.19 -22.52 -80.69
C ARG A 238 -79.51 -21.91 -79.31
N ARG A 239 -78.49 -21.42 -78.56
CA ARG A 239 -78.64 -20.96 -77.15
C ARG A 239 -77.48 -20.17 -76.43
N GLN A 240 -76.57 -19.42 -77.09
CA GLN A 240 -75.13 -19.49 -76.69
C GLN A 240 -74.22 -18.21 -76.54
N GLU A 241 -74.66 -16.99 -76.14
CA GLU A 241 -73.87 -15.73 -76.41
C GLU A 241 -73.47 -14.74 -75.25
N GLU A 242 -73.66 -14.97 -73.93
CA GLU A 242 -73.77 -13.85 -72.95
C GLU A 242 -72.55 -13.44 -72.03
N GLU A 243 -71.42 -14.16 -71.93
CA GLU A 243 -70.57 -14.15 -70.70
C GLU A 243 -69.40 -13.11 -70.53
N ARG A 244 -69.43 -11.87 -71.05
CA ARG A 244 -68.18 -11.09 -71.31
C ARG A 244 -67.69 -9.90 -70.42
N GLN A 245 -68.19 -9.61 -69.21
CA GLN A 245 -68.09 -8.24 -68.62
C GLN A 245 -67.41 -8.01 -67.22
N ALA A 246 -66.54 -8.88 -66.68
CA ALA A 246 -66.23 -8.86 -65.22
C ALA A 246 -65.00 -8.07 -64.67
N ASP A 247 -63.96 -7.75 -65.46
CA ASP A 247 -62.60 -7.49 -64.92
C ASP A 247 -62.27 -6.03 -64.49
N LEU A 248 -62.79 -5.53 -63.35
CA LEU A 248 -62.68 -4.10 -62.97
C LEU A 248 -62.13 -3.74 -61.57
N GLN A 249 -61.60 -4.68 -60.77
CA GLN A 249 -61.35 -4.47 -59.32
C GLN A 249 -59.88 -4.26 -58.88
N ALA A 250 -59.13 -3.38 -59.55
CA ALA A 250 -57.68 -3.21 -59.34
C ALA A 250 -57.25 -1.87 -58.66
N MET A 251 -57.81 -1.52 -57.49
CA MET A 251 -57.69 -0.15 -56.91
C MET A 251 -57.10 -0.01 -55.48
N GLU A 252 -56.91 -1.07 -54.69
CA GLU A 252 -56.78 -0.92 -53.22
C GLU A 252 -55.36 -0.73 -52.63
N TYR A 253 -54.29 -0.81 -53.42
CA TYR A 253 -52.92 -1.00 -52.90
C TYR A 253 -52.24 0.24 -52.25
N THR A 254 -52.78 1.45 -52.43
CA THR A 254 -52.01 2.71 -52.21
C THR A 254 -52.12 3.36 -50.82
N ARG A 255 -52.78 2.73 -49.83
CA ARG A 255 -53.15 3.38 -48.55
C ARG A 255 -52.09 3.36 -47.44
N ASN A 256 -51.18 2.37 -47.42
CA ASN A 256 -50.39 2.04 -46.21
C ASN A 256 -49.03 2.76 -46.07
N LYS A 257 -48.84 3.92 -46.71
CA LYS A 257 -47.53 4.63 -46.74
C LYS A 257 -47.24 5.50 -45.49
N MET A 258 -48.23 5.73 -44.63
CA MET A 258 -48.23 6.80 -43.61
C MET A 258 -47.44 6.52 -42.31
N LEU A 259 -46.75 5.38 -42.18
CA LEU A 259 -46.14 4.93 -40.91
C LEU A 259 -44.63 5.27 -40.78
N ARG A 260 -44.21 6.52 -41.03
CA ARG A 260 -42.75 6.83 -41.07
C ARG A 260 -42.25 8.22 -40.64
N GLU A 261 -43.09 9.13 -40.14
CA GLU A 261 -42.71 10.54 -39.98
C GLU A 261 -43.03 11.18 -38.60
N GLU A 262 -43.44 10.40 -37.58
CA GLU A 262 -44.12 10.99 -36.39
C GLU A 262 -43.21 11.35 -35.18
N GLU A 263 -42.79 10.42 -34.31
CA GLU A 263 -42.59 10.79 -32.88
C GLU A 263 -41.16 10.88 -32.27
N TYR A 264 -40.06 10.56 -32.97
CA TYR A 264 -38.71 10.51 -32.32
C TYR A 264 -37.80 11.75 -32.47
N GLU A 265 -38.25 12.80 -33.15
CA GLU A 265 -37.50 14.08 -33.23
C GLU A 265 -37.79 15.02 -32.03
N ALA A 266 -38.83 14.70 -31.25
CA ALA A 266 -39.42 15.56 -30.23
C ALA A 266 -38.60 15.64 -28.92
N GLU A 267 -37.49 16.38 -29.02
CA GLU A 267 -36.78 17.03 -27.91
C GLU A 267 -35.94 16.11 -27.00
N GLN A 268 -34.72 16.51 -26.59
CA GLN A 268 -34.47 17.46 -25.51
C GLN A 268 -35.45 17.30 -24.33
N LYS A 269 -35.02 17.20 -23.09
CA LYS A 269 -34.19 18.20 -22.42
C LYS A 269 -33.17 17.49 -21.52
N ARG A 270 -31.88 17.83 -21.64
CA ARG A 270 -31.24 19.01 -21.00
C ARG A 270 -31.48 19.03 -19.48
N LEU A 271 -30.41 19.27 -18.72
CA LEU A 271 -30.41 19.54 -17.28
C LEU A 271 -31.01 18.37 -16.45
N LYS A 272 -30.21 17.68 -15.63
CA LYS A 272 -29.13 18.25 -14.80
C LYS A 272 -27.77 17.64 -15.17
N LYS A 273 -26.67 18.42 -15.24
CA LYS A 273 -26.12 19.40 -14.25
C LYS A 273 -25.68 18.71 -12.96
N GLU A 274 -24.70 19.34 -12.34
CA GLU A 274 -24.16 19.04 -11.02
C GLU A 274 -23.40 17.71 -11.03
N LYS A 275 -22.07 17.75 -11.05
CA LYS A 275 -21.12 18.04 -9.93
C LYS A 275 -20.27 16.74 -9.82
N GLU A 276 -19.17 16.66 -9.08
CA GLU A 276 -18.37 17.66 -8.37
C GLU A 276 -17.19 18.10 -9.28
N ILE A 277 -16.80 19.38 -9.36
CA ILE A 277 -15.92 20.13 -8.43
C ILE A 277 -14.44 19.70 -8.53
N GLU A 278 -13.56 20.62 -8.14
CA GLU A 278 -12.11 20.52 -7.90
C GLU A 278 -11.65 19.09 -7.55
N VAL A 279 -10.52 18.60 -8.07
CA VAL A 279 -9.17 19.04 -7.65
C VAL A 279 -8.12 18.61 -8.70
N ALA A 280 -6.91 19.20 -8.61
CA ALA A 280 -5.70 18.90 -9.39
C ALA A 280 -5.71 19.44 -10.84
N ARG A 281 -4.82 20.35 -11.24
CA ARG A 281 -3.60 20.93 -10.61
C ARG A 281 -3.56 22.43 -10.93
N MET A 282 -3.10 23.35 -10.07
CA MET A 282 -1.87 23.29 -9.24
C MET A 282 -0.62 22.86 -10.01
N ARG A 283 -0.46 23.41 -11.22
CA ARG A 283 0.79 23.62 -11.96
C ARG A 283 0.55 24.80 -12.92
N ALA A 284 0.95 26.03 -12.60
CA ALA A 284 2.30 26.56 -12.37
C ALA A 284 2.86 27.25 -13.61
N LEU A 285 2.75 28.58 -13.65
CA LEU A 285 3.75 29.47 -14.24
C LEU A 285 3.61 30.88 -13.63
N GLN A 286 4.63 31.73 -13.83
CA GLN A 286 4.62 33.19 -13.58
C GLN A 286 4.58 33.64 -12.10
N GLU A 287 5.67 33.37 -11.38
CA GLU A 287 6.19 34.30 -10.35
C GLU A 287 7.10 35.35 -11.05
N ARG A 288 7.20 36.58 -10.50
CA ARG A 288 8.04 37.73 -10.90
C ARG A 288 7.51 38.46 -12.16
N ASP A 289 7.20 39.75 -12.14
CA ASP A 289 7.95 40.91 -11.62
C ASP A 289 7.10 41.81 -10.68
N ARG A 290 7.61 42.51 -9.65
CA ARG A 290 8.72 43.50 -9.56
C ARG A 290 8.45 44.84 -10.26
N ASP A 291 7.81 45.77 -9.54
CA ASP A 291 8.25 47.17 -9.55
C ASP A 291 7.91 47.90 -8.24
N VAL A 292 8.93 48.43 -7.54
CA VAL A 292 8.79 49.24 -6.31
C VAL A 292 9.80 50.38 -6.42
N LYS A 293 9.35 51.52 -6.97
CA LYS A 293 10.25 52.61 -7.39
C LYS A 293 9.59 54.01 -7.32
N ALA A 294 8.74 54.24 -6.30
CA ALA A 294 7.81 55.37 -6.27
C ALA A 294 7.88 56.30 -5.03
N GLU A 295 8.76 56.07 -4.04
CA GLU A 295 8.63 56.67 -2.71
C GLU A 295 9.84 57.50 -2.21
N ARG A 296 10.42 58.40 -3.02
CA ARG A 296 11.30 59.46 -2.46
C ARG A 296 11.39 60.74 -3.32
N ASP A 297 11.69 61.83 -2.63
CA ASP A 297 11.77 63.25 -3.06
C ASP A 297 10.38 63.96 -3.20
N ALA A 298 10.21 65.29 -3.04
CA ALA A 298 11.20 66.38 -3.18
C ALA A 298 10.94 67.70 -2.36
N LEU A 299 10.19 67.72 -1.24
CA LEU A 299 9.60 68.99 -0.69
C LEU A 299 9.95 69.36 0.78
N ARG A 300 11.06 70.11 1.06
CA ARG A 300 11.26 70.80 2.38
C ARG A 300 12.34 71.93 2.53
N ALA A 301 12.90 72.55 1.49
CA ALA A 301 14.29 73.08 1.56
C ALA A 301 14.61 74.61 1.42
N ARG A 302 13.79 75.61 1.81
CA ARG A 302 14.17 77.06 1.72
C ARG A 302 13.61 78.03 2.80
N ARG A 303 14.44 78.96 3.34
CA ARG A 303 14.03 80.26 3.98
C ARG A 303 15.10 81.43 4.00
N ASN A 304 15.26 82.21 5.09
CA ASN A 304 15.89 83.58 5.16
C ASN A 304 17.12 83.75 6.10
N GLN A 305 17.85 84.88 5.98
CA GLN A 305 19.07 85.39 6.71
C GLN A 305 19.08 87.00 6.68
N GLU A 306 20.00 87.79 7.36
CA GLU A 306 20.52 89.25 7.07
C GLU A 306 20.95 90.28 8.29
N ALA A 307 22.19 90.98 8.42
CA ALA A 307 22.65 92.19 9.36
C ALA A 307 24.19 92.80 9.53
N ALA A 308 24.49 94.06 10.10
CA ALA A 308 25.68 94.69 10.97
C ALA A 308 26.87 95.79 10.60
N GLU A 309 27.47 96.71 11.51
CA GLU A 309 28.63 97.78 11.29
C GLU A 309 29.31 98.77 12.46
N ARG A 310 30.58 99.44 12.36
CA ARG A 310 31.20 100.84 12.84
C ARG A 310 32.36 101.27 13.96
N GLU A 311 33.18 102.41 13.77
CA GLU A 311 33.90 103.54 14.64
C GLU A 311 35.44 103.75 15.24
N TRP A 312 36.03 105.01 15.58
CA TRP A 312 37.49 105.39 16.09
C TRP A 312 37.99 106.91 16.59
N ARG A 313 39.29 107.27 17.08
CA ARG A 313 40.21 108.59 16.98
C ARG A 313 41.06 109.38 18.17
N ARG A 314 42.33 109.97 17.97
CA ARG A 314 43.09 111.32 18.42
C ARG A 314 44.10 111.66 19.70
N LYS A 315 45.25 112.50 19.64
CA LYS A 315 46.10 113.26 20.77
C LYS A 315 47.29 114.34 20.42
N GLU A 316 48.06 115.08 21.35
CA GLU A 316 49.21 116.15 21.17
C GLU A 316 50.23 116.67 22.39
N LYS A 317 51.38 117.44 22.17
CA LYS A 317 52.21 118.64 22.81
C LYS A 317 53.35 118.77 23.99
N GLU A 318 54.51 119.59 23.89
CA GLU A 318 55.26 120.59 24.88
C GLU A 318 56.82 121.16 24.75
N GLN A 319 57.45 122.07 25.63
CA GLN A 319 58.73 122.98 25.44
C GLN A 319 60.09 123.23 26.34
N LEU A 320 60.49 124.38 27.06
CA LEU A 320 61.83 125.24 27.07
C LEU A 320 62.93 125.51 28.30
N MET A 321 63.98 126.45 28.20
CA MET A 321 65.38 126.72 28.88
C MET A 321 65.73 126.27 30.31
N LYS A 322 64.75 126.00 31.18
CA LYS A 322 65.02 125.19 32.37
C LYS A 322 65.87 123.96 32.00
N LYS A 323 65.66 123.45 30.78
CA LYS A 323 66.52 122.61 29.91
C LYS A 323 68.02 122.50 30.22
N LEU A 324 68.75 123.51 30.71
CA LEU A 324 70.20 123.36 30.95
C LEU A 324 70.55 122.80 32.34
N GLU A 325 69.96 123.34 33.41
CA GLU A 325 70.04 122.74 34.74
C GLU A 325 69.11 121.52 34.85
N GLU A 326 67.97 121.55 34.15
CA GLU A 326 67.24 120.33 33.80
C GLU A 326 68.18 119.39 33.04
N ASN A 327 69.03 119.77 32.09
CA ASN A 327 69.93 118.79 31.43
C ASN A 327 70.95 118.16 32.39
N GLU A 328 71.57 118.90 33.32
CA GLU A 328 72.46 118.27 34.31
C GLU A 328 71.70 117.38 35.29
N THR A 329 70.57 117.86 35.82
CA THR A 329 69.73 117.06 36.72
C THR A 329 69.02 115.90 35.99
N LEU A 330 68.74 116.01 34.69
CA LEU A 330 68.24 114.96 33.78
C LEU A 330 69.37 114.05 33.30
N LYS A 331 70.64 114.43 33.29
CA LYS A 331 71.77 113.51 33.12
C LYS A 331 71.93 112.65 34.37
N ALA A 332 71.92 113.27 35.55
CA ALA A 332 71.97 112.56 36.83
C ALA A 332 70.71 111.71 37.07
N ALA A 333 69.52 112.22 36.73
CA ALA A 333 68.27 111.48 36.78
C ALA A 333 68.17 110.45 35.65
N ARG A 334 68.76 110.67 34.46
CA ARG A 334 68.92 109.61 33.45
C ARG A 334 69.83 108.52 33.95
N LEU A 335 70.98 108.81 34.56
CA LEU A 335 71.85 107.76 35.12
C LEU A 335 71.13 106.98 36.25
N LYS A 336 70.37 107.66 37.11
CA LYS A 336 69.51 107.00 38.11
C LYS A 336 68.35 106.24 37.48
N GLN A 337 67.73 106.73 36.41
CA GLN A 337 66.63 106.08 35.69
C GLN A 337 67.13 104.91 34.85
N ILE A 338 68.32 105.00 34.25
CA ILE A 338 69.01 103.94 33.50
C ILE A 338 69.39 102.84 34.47
N THR A 339 70.14 103.13 35.54
CA THR A 339 70.49 102.11 36.55
C THR A 339 69.28 101.54 37.30
N HIS A 340 68.21 102.32 37.50
CA HIS A 340 66.94 101.79 38.00
C HIS A 340 66.25 100.92 36.95
N LYS A 341 66.18 101.33 35.69
CA LYS A 341 65.58 100.56 34.59
C LYS A 341 66.38 99.29 34.29
N GLU A 342 67.70 99.29 34.37
CA GLU A 342 68.56 98.11 34.26
C GLU A 342 68.28 97.13 35.40
N ARG A 343 68.11 97.62 36.64
CA ARG A 343 67.68 96.78 37.78
C ARG A 343 66.26 96.24 37.58
N MET A 344 65.31 97.07 37.13
CA MET A 344 63.94 96.64 36.86
C MET A 344 63.89 95.61 35.72
N LEU A 345 64.56 95.87 34.59
CA LEU A 345 64.72 94.92 33.49
C LEU A 345 65.42 93.62 33.92
N SER A 346 66.39 93.69 34.83
CA SER A 346 67.03 92.49 35.37
C SER A 346 66.11 91.70 36.32
N ILE A 347 65.21 92.37 37.03
CA ILE A 347 64.17 91.73 37.86
C ILE A 347 63.04 91.18 36.97
N GLU A 348 62.66 91.90 35.91
CA GLU A 348 61.65 91.52 34.92
C GLU A 348 62.13 90.29 34.14
N ALA A 349 63.33 90.33 33.54
CA ALA A 349 63.94 89.16 32.90
C ALA A 349 64.16 87.98 33.87
N GLY A 350 64.36 88.25 35.18
CA GLY A 350 64.39 87.22 36.22
C GLY A 350 63.02 86.58 36.46
N ARG A 351 61.94 87.36 36.46
CA ARG A 351 60.56 86.90 36.56
C ARG A 351 60.13 86.13 35.31
N GLU A 352 60.39 86.68 34.12
CA GLU A 352 60.11 86.05 32.83
C GLU A 352 60.77 84.68 32.71
N ARG A 353 62.04 84.55 33.14
CA ARG A 353 62.73 83.24 33.23
C ARG A 353 62.04 82.30 34.21
N ALA A 354 61.70 82.77 35.41
CA ALA A 354 61.03 81.95 36.42
C ALA A 354 59.61 81.52 36.01
N GLU A 355 58.90 82.32 35.23
CA GLU A 355 57.59 81.98 34.65
C GLU A 355 57.74 81.04 33.45
N PHE A 356 58.73 81.25 32.58
CA PHE A 356 59.07 80.33 31.50
C PHE A 356 59.48 78.94 32.02
N GLU A 357 60.29 78.87 33.09
CA GLU A 357 60.64 77.61 33.75
C GLU A 357 59.42 76.90 34.37
N ARG A 358 58.44 77.65 34.90
CA ARG A 358 57.17 77.08 35.39
C ARG A 358 56.32 76.54 34.25
N LEU A 359 56.21 77.29 33.16
CA LEU A 359 55.47 76.87 31.96
C LEU A 359 56.10 75.62 31.33
N LEU A 360 57.43 75.52 31.28
CA LEU A 360 58.14 74.33 30.81
C LEU A 360 57.85 73.10 31.69
N ARG A 361 57.84 73.24 33.02
CA ARG A 361 57.47 72.14 33.93
C ARG A 361 56.03 71.70 33.71
N VAL A 362 55.07 72.63 33.64
CA VAL A 362 53.67 72.30 33.36
C VAL A 362 53.49 71.63 31.99
N GLN A 363 54.27 72.02 30.96
CA GLN A 363 54.30 71.31 29.68
C GLN A 363 54.88 69.89 29.79
N GLN A 364 55.93 69.69 30.58
CA GLN A 364 56.50 68.36 30.85
C GLN A 364 55.48 67.46 31.58
N ASP A 365 54.86 67.97 32.65
CA ASP A 365 53.83 67.28 33.42
C ASP A 365 52.63 66.86 32.53
N LEU A 366 52.23 67.73 31.60
CA LEU A 366 51.15 67.45 30.63
C LEU A 366 51.55 66.37 29.62
N ILE A 367 52.77 66.43 29.06
CA ILE A 367 53.29 65.43 28.13
C ILE A 367 53.40 64.05 28.80
N GLU A 368 53.78 63.98 30.07
CA GLU A 368 53.80 62.72 30.83
C GLU A 368 52.38 62.19 31.10
N GLN A 369 51.44 63.06 31.46
CA GLN A 369 50.02 62.67 31.62
C GLN A 369 49.34 62.25 30.32
N GLU A 370 49.75 62.77 29.16
CA GLU A 370 49.25 62.30 27.86
C GLU A 370 49.82 60.92 27.51
N LYS A 371 51.12 60.70 27.69
CA LYS A 371 51.74 59.37 27.53
C LYS A 371 51.09 58.31 28.41
N GLU A 372 50.84 58.60 29.70
CA GLU A 372 50.11 57.66 30.58
C GLU A 372 48.72 57.30 30.05
N LYS A 373 47.99 58.26 29.45
CA LYS A 373 46.65 58.03 28.88
C LYS A 373 46.75 57.18 27.61
N GLU A 374 47.73 57.46 26.74
CA GLU A 374 47.99 56.65 25.55
C GLU A 374 48.38 55.22 25.89
N GLU A 375 49.31 54.99 26.83
CA GLU A 375 49.69 53.65 27.29
C GLU A 375 48.49 52.89 27.88
N ARG A 376 47.69 53.54 28.74
CA ARG A 376 46.47 52.94 29.31
C ARG A 376 45.45 52.60 28.22
N HIS A 377 45.31 53.44 27.19
CA HIS A 377 44.43 53.16 26.06
C HIS A 377 44.95 51.99 25.20
N GLN A 378 46.24 51.96 24.86
CA GLN A 378 46.88 50.86 24.14
C GLN A 378 46.71 49.52 24.88
N GLN A 379 46.92 49.50 26.21
CA GLN A 379 46.68 48.32 27.04
C GLN A 379 45.21 47.86 27.01
N GLN A 380 44.24 48.78 27.00
CA GLN A 380 42.81 48.44 26.87
C GLN A 380 42.50 47.86 25.49
N VAL A 381 43.02 48.45 24.42
CA VAL A 381 42.86 47.95 23.04
C VAL A 381 43.46 46.56 22.87
N LEU A 382 44.65 46.30 23.44
CA LEU A 382 45.28 44.97 23.43
C LEU A 382 44.42 43.92 24.16
N ARG A 383 43.97 44.21 25.40
CA ARG A 383 43.08 43.31 26.17
C ARG A 383 41.76 43.04 25.43
N HIS A 384 41.18 44.05 24.78
CA HIS A 384 39.97 43.88 23.96
C HIS A 384 40.25 42.98 22.75
N ALA A 385 41.36 43.19 22.02
CA ALA A 385 41.76 42.36 20.90
C ALA A 385 42.12 40.92 21.29
N GLU A 386 42.59 40.68 22.51
CA GLU A 386 42.74 39.34 23.09
C GLU A 386 41.39 38.70 23.40
N GLY A 387 40.47 39.42 24.04
CA GLY A 387 39.11 38.95 24.31
C GLY A 387 38.35 38.56 23.04
N VAL A 388 38.42 39.38 21.99
CA VAL A 388 37.83 39.05 20.67
C VAL A 388 38.47 37.78 20.08
N ARG A 389 39.81 37.63 20.15
CA ARG A 389 40.51 36.43 19.67
C ARG A 389 40.15 35.16 20.48
N GLN A 390 39.84 35.29 21.76
CA GLN A 390 39.31 34.19 22.58
C GLN A 390 37.86 33.83 22.15
N GLN A 391 36.98 34.82 21.95
CA GLN A 391 35.61 34.59 21.49
C GLN A 391 35.54 33.89 20.12
N VAL A 392 36.44 34.27 19.18
CA VAL A 392 36.55 33.60 17.87
C VAL A 392 36.92 32.13 18.05
N ARG A 393 37.99 31.81 18.81
CA ARG A 393 38.40 30.42 19.08
C ARG A 393 37.30 29.58 19.73
N VAL A 394 36.53 30.16 20.65
CA VAL A 394 35.40 29.46 21.30
C VAL A 394 34.29 29.16 20.27
N ARG A 395 33.93 30.12 19.41
CA ARG A 395 32.94 29.89 18.34
C ARG A 395 33.41 28.88 17.30
N GLU A 396 34.68 28.92 16.91
CA GLU A 396 35.28 27.93 16.00
C GLU A 396 35.24 26.52 16.60
N ALA A 397 35.61 26.36 17.89
CA ALA A 397 35.53 25.09 18.59
C ALA A 397 34.08 24.58 18.71
N GLN A 398 33.12 25.46 18.99
CA GLN A 398 31.68 25.13 19.02
C GLN A 398 31.17 24.69 17.64
N ALA A 399 31.50 25.41 16.57
CA ALA A 399 31.11 25.04 15.22
C ALA A 399 31.72 23.70 14.78
N ILE A 400 32.97 23.41 15.17
CA ILE A 400 33.61 22.11 14.94
C ILE A 400 32.94 20.99 15.74
N ALA A 401 32.53 21.25 16.99
CA ALA A 401 31.80 20.29 17.83
C ALA A 401 30.43 19.97 17.22
N GLN A 402 29.61 20.98 16.94
CA GLN A 402 28.31 20.84 16.28
C GLN A 402 28.42 20.10 14.95
N ARG A 403 29.43 20.41 14.13
CA ARG A 403 29.64 19.71 12.86
C ARG A 403 29.98 18.22 13.05
N ARG A 404 30.74 17.87 14.09
CA ARG A 404 31.01 16.46 14.46
C ARG A 404 29.76 15.75 15.00
N GLU A 405 28.89 16.46 15.70
CA GLU A 405 27.61 15.92 16.19
C GLU A 405 26.67 15.65 15.00
N MET A 406 26.47 16.60 14.10
CA MET A 406 25.71 16.40 12.85
C MET A 406 26.24 15.24 12.00
N PHE A 407 27.57 15.06 11.90
CA PHE A 407 28.15 13.92 11.19
C PHE A 407 27.88 12.58 11.90
N ARG A 408 27.99 12.52 13.23
CA ARG A 408 27.66 11.33 14.03
C ARG A 408 26.18 10.96 13.98
N GLU A 409 25.30 11.97 13.90
CA GLU A 409 23.86 11.75 13.67
C GLU A 409 23.61 11.22 12.26
N GLY A 410 24.31 11.74 11.26
CA GLY A 410 24.32 11.18 9.91
C GLY A 410 24.79 9.72 9.86
N GLU A 411 25.93 9.40 10.51
CA GLU A 411 26.47 8.03 10.62
C GLU A 411 25.45 7.07 11.27
N LYS A 412 24.82 7.49 12.39
CA LYS A 412 23.75 6.71 13.05
C LYS A 412 22.53 6.49 12.16
N LEU A 413 22.04 7.53 11.47
CA LEU A 413 20.90 7.40 10.58
C LEU A 413 21.21 6.47 9.39
N ASP A 414 22.45 6.48 8.90
CA ASP A 414 22.95 5.54 7.89
C ASP A 414 23.03 4.10 8.43
N GLU A 415 23.50 3.90 9.66
CA GLU A 415 23.51 2.59 10.33
C GLU A 415 22.09 2.08 10.61
N GLU A 416 21.20 2.91 11.14
CA GLU A 416 19.77 2.58 11.34
C GLU A 416 19.08 2.24 10.01
N ALA A 417 19.36 2.99 8.94
CA ALA A 417 18.83 2.69 7.61
C ALA A 417 19.38 1.37 7.03
N ARG A 418 20.67 1.05 7.25
CA ARG A 418 21.27 -0.25 6.87
C ARG A 418 20.65 -1.40 7.65
N ASN A 419 20.52 -1.24 8.97
CA ASN A 419 19.92 -2.24 9.86
C ASN A 419 18.44 -2.49 9.51
N ARG A 420 17.66 -1.43 9.24
CA ARG A 420 16.27 -1.54 8.79
C ARG A 420 16.16 -2.27 7.44
N ARG A 421 17.04 -1.97 6.47
CA ARG A 421 17.07 -2.67 5.17
C ARG A 421 17.39 -4.15 5.34
N ALA A 422 18.45 -4.49 6.09
CA ALA A 422 18.83 -5.88 6.35
C ALA A 422 17.69 -6.66 7.03
N TYR A 423 17.05 -6.07 8.04
CA TYR A 423 15.91 -6.66 8.74
C TYR A 423 14.69 -6.86 7.82
N LEU A 424 14.34 -5.87 7.00
CA LEU A 424 13.30 -6.00 5.99
C LEU A 424 13.63 -7.07 4.94
N ASP A 425 14.89 -7.20 4.53
CA ASP A 425 15.32 -8.20 3.56
C ASP A 425 15.31 -9.63 4.13
N GLU A 426 15.63 -9.82 5.42
CA GLU A 426 15.38 -11.07 6.13
C GLU A 426 13.88 -11.43 6.16
N ILE A 427 13.00 -10.46 6.43
CA ILE A 427 11.55 -10.68 6.48
C ILE A 427 11.00 -11.05 5.10
N LYS A 428 11.46 -10.37 4.04
CA LYS A 428 11.13 -10.73 2.65
C LYS A 428 11.57 -12.16 2.35
N GLN A 429 12.78 -12.56 2.75
CA GLN A 429 13.26 -13.94 2.57
C GLN A 429 12.47 -14.97 3.39
N LYS A 430 12.05 -14.66 4.63
CA LYS A 430 11.19 -15.53 5.45
C LYS A 430 9.85 -15.76 4.75
N LYS A 431 9.16 -14.70 4.33
CA LYS A 431 7.91 -14.80 3.55
C LYS A 431 8.07 -15.57 2.24
N LEU A 432 9.17 -15.36 1.51
CA LEU A 432 9.42 -16.12 0.27
C LEU A 432 9.62 -17.62 0.52
N LYS A 433 10.15 -18.03 1.68
CA LYS A 433 10.20 -19.44 2.11
C LYS A 433 8.82 -19.95 2.50
N GLU A 434 8.05 -19.19 3.29
CA GLU A 434 6.68 -19.52 3.67
C GLU A 434 5.77 -19.79 2.44
N LEU A 435 5.97 -19.09 1.32
CA LEU A 435 5.26 -19.37 0.05
C LEU A 435 5.63 -20.71 -0.59
N ARG A 436 6.93 -21.05 -0.57
CA ARG A 436 7.46 -22.30 -1.12
C ARG A 436 7.00 -23.48 -0.24
N GLU A 437 6.99 -23.29 1.08
CA GLU A 437 6.49 -24.24 2.08
C GLU A 437 4.97 -24.41 2.00
N ALA A 438 4.22 -23.36 1.66
CA ALA A 438 2.78 -23.42 1.34
C ALA A 438 2.46 -24.12 0.01
N GLY A 439 3.44 -24.72 -0.67
CA GLY A 439 3.25 -25.55 -1.86
C GLY A 439 2.97 -24.76 -3.15
N LEU A 440 3.25 -23.45 -3.17
CA LEU A 440 3.04 -22.63 -4.37
C LEU A 440 4.06 -23.00 -5.46
N PRO A 441 3.67 -23.19 -6.74
CA PRO A 441 4.62 -23.59 -7.78
C PRO A 441 5.73 -22.55 -7.98
N GLU A 442 6.98 -23.03 -8.01
CA GLU A 442 8.23 -22.22 -8.06
C GLU A 442 8.25 -21.11 -9.13
N LYS A 443 7.51 -21.29 -10.23
CA LYS A 443 7.26 -20.25 -11.26
C LYS A 443 6.76 -18.95 -10.61
N TYR A 444 5.72 -19.01 -9.78
CA TYR A 444 5.12 -17.81 -9.20
C TYR A 444 5.98 -17.24 -8.05
N CYS A 445 6.67 -18.10 -7.28
CA CYS A 445 7.68 -17.66 -6.31
C CYS A 445 8.79 -16.85 -7.00
N SER A 446 9.32 -17.36 -8.11
CA SER A 446 10.30 -16.67 -8.97
C SER A 446 9.75 -15.36 -9.56
N GLU A 447 8.45 -15.28 -9.88
CA GLU A 447 7.83 -14.04 -10.35
C GLU A 447 7.69 -12.99 -9.23
N VAL A 448 7.39 -13.40 -7.99
CA VAL A 448 7.38 -12.51 -6.82
C VAL A 448 8.79 -12.02 -6.52
N GLU A 449 9.79 -12.90 -6.51
CA GLU A 449 11.21 -12.55 -6.27
C GLU A 449 11.74 -11.55 -7.29
N ARG A 450 11.43 -11.74 -8.59
CA ARG A 450 11.81 -10.79 -9.64
C ARG A 450 11.15 -9.41 -9.45
N LYS A 451 9.86 -9.38 -9.09
CA LYS A 451 9.13 -8.12 -8.83
C LYS A 451 9.65 -7.43 -7.56
N LEU A 452 9.99 -8.19 -6.52
CA LEU A 452 10.63 -7.71 -5.29
C LEU A 452 11.98 -7.04 -5.59
N HIS A 453 12.85 -7.69 -6.38
CA HIS A 453 14.14 -7.11 -6.77
C HIS A 453 14.01 -5.83 -7.62
N VAL A 454 12.94 -5.69 -8.40
CA VAL A 454 12.64 -4.43 -9.12
C VAL A 454 12.20 -3.33 -8.16
N LEU A 455 11.33 -3.64 -7.17
CA LEU A 455 10.89 -2.70 -6.14
C LEU A 455 12.01 -2.31 -5.15
N SER A 456 13.01 -3.18 -4.96
CA SER A 456 14.17 -2.98 -4.09
C SER A 456 15.21 -2.01 -4.68
N LYS A 457 15.23 -1.82 -6.01
CA LYS A 457 16.13 -0.84 -6.62
C LYS A 457 15.64 0.58 -6.34
N PRO A 458 16.48 1.49 -5.80
CA PRO A 458 16.14 2.89 -5.77
C PRO A 458 15.98 3.41 -7.20
N LEU A 459 14.98 4.27 -7.43
CA LEU A 459 14.96 5.06 -8.66
C LEU A 459 16.17 6.02 -8.62
N HIS A 460 16.95 6.01 -9.69
CA HIS A 460 18.04 6.96 -9.94
C HIS A 460 17.49 8.27 -10.55
#